data_AF-A0A7S1SWS0-F1
#
_entry.id   AF-A0A7S1SWS0-F1
#
_cell.length_a   1.000
_cell.length_b   1.000
_cell.length_c   1.000
_cell.angle_alpha   90.00
_cell.angle_beta   90.00
_cell.angle_gamma   90.00
#
_symmetry.space_group_name_H-M   'P 1'
#
loop_
_entity.id
_entity.type
_entity.pdbx_description
1 polymer ?
#
loop_
_entity_poly.entity_id
_entity_poly.type
_entity_poly.pdbx_seq_one_letter_code
_entity_poly.pdbx_strand_id
1 'polypeptide(L)'
;KPYEELTCRALLGTQGHPLNFSGRILDRADNNRAELAAVYWALLHHPRAEPLCLYSDSSHVLSRMRTLATEGPGECACALSWVISLLALLRLAPTTVKKIKAHSSNSSSDMADALAKLGTKSLLAVDIPRGASKRRIVRHLFRFLLSRQFLAFCLSETTHVHELARGHLHSGDVCEKVAVKKSIAYAPPVAKSDDFSVTPLLGLDCEMVGVGPTGEESELARVCVINQDGNVLLDEFAMPERRITDYRTRYSGIRPCDLKGAAPVAEVQRKVADLVFGHTLVGHALENDLAVLGLRSHPVEMLRDTACIPRFCYGGRKGRPRKLRDLASNYLRLDIQAGEHSPVDDARAAMYLYKAYEQGLK
;
A
#
# COMPACT_ATOMS: atom_id res chain seq x y z
N LYS A 1 -48.82 6.09 18.59
CA LYS A 1 -48.05 6.50 19.78
C LYS A 1 -46.60 6.10 19.53
N PRO A 2 -45.65 7.02 19.79
CA PRO A 2 -44.35 7.04 19.14
C PRO A 2 -43.49 5.84 19.55
N TYR A 3 -42.63 5.41 18.62
CA TYR A 3 -41.53 4.51 18.87
C TYR A 3 -40.69 5.09 20.01
N GLU A 4 -40.65 4.39 21.14
CA GLU A 4 -39.74 4.70 22.23
C GLU A 4 -38.31 4.66 21.69
N GLU A 5 -37.65 5.81 21.78
CA GLU A 5 -36.21 5.93 21.85
C GLU A 5 -35.69 4.84 22.80
N LEU A 6 -35.01 3.83 22.26
CA LEU A 6 -34.01 3.11 23.03
C LEU A 6 -32.82 4.05 23.17
N THR A 7 -33.02 5.00 24.07
CA THR A 7 -32.05 5.94 24.63
C THR A 7 -30.76 5.19 24.96
N CYS A 8 -29.68 5.50 24.23
CA CYS A 8 -28.29 5.20 24.60
C CYS A 8 -27.84 5.96 25.88
N ARG A 9 -28.76 6.30 26.79
CA ARG A 9 -28.60 7.33 27.81
C ARG A 9 -28.32 6.82 29.23
N ALA A 10 -28.14 5.51 29.44
CA ALA A 10 -28.13 4.96 30.81
C ALA A 10 -26.93 4.09 31.22
N LEU A 11 -25.83 4.00 30.47
CA LEU A 11 -24.64 3.24 30.92
C LEU A 11 -23.31 3.96 30.65
N LEU A 12 -23.29 5.28 30.87
CA LEU A 12 -22.06 6.05 30.98
C LEU A 12 -21.45 5.82 32.37
N GLY A 13 -20.52 4.87 32.43
CA GLY A 13 -19.62 4.65 33.57
C GLY A 13 -18.24 4.32 33.03
N THR A 14 -17.43 5.36 32.81
CA THR A 14 -15.97 5.37 32.58
C THR A 14 -15.39 4.53 31.42
N GLN A 15 -14.89 5.25 30.40
CA GLN A 15 -13.95 4.83 29.33
C GLN A 15 -14.43 3.81 28.26
N GLY A 16 -15.55 4.08 27.56
CA GLY A 16 -15.94 3.33 26.36
C GLY A 16 -16.51 4.22 25.25
N HIS A 17 -16.35 3.81 23.98
CA HIS A 17 -16.97 4.47 22.81
C HIS A 17 -18.50 4.27 22.86
N PRO A 18 -19.33 5.29 22.57
CA PRO A 18 -20.78 5.29 22.83
C PRO A 18 -21.64 4.32 21.99
N LEU A 19 -21.05 3.51 21.11
CA LEU A 19 -21.77 2.64 20.17
C LEU A 19 -21.29 1.20 20.28
N ASN A 20 -22.10 0.36 20.92
CA ASN A 20 -21.83 -1.07 21.09
C ASN A 20 -22.56 -1.87 20.01
N PHE A 21 -21.82 -2.75 19.34
CA PHE A 21 -22.23 -3.34 18.07
C PHE A 21 -22.33 -4.87 18.15
N SER A 22 -23.43 -5.47 17.67
CA SER A 22 -23.65 -6.93 17.71
C SER A 22 -24.49 -7.46 16.55
N GLY A 23 -24.11 -8.60 15.96
CA GLY A 23 -24.85 -9.25 14.87
C GLY A 23 -25.14 -10.72 15.14
N ARG A 24 -26.34 -11.19 14.75
CA ARG A 24 -26.78 -12.59 14.88
C ARG A 24 -26.62 -13.36 13.56
N ILE A 25 -26.06 -14.57 13.62
CA ILE A 25 -25.93 -15.52 12.50
C ILE A 25 -27.05 -16.56 12.57
N LEU A 26 -27.71 -16.85 11.45
CA LEU A 26 -28.89 -17.73 11.38
C LEU A 26 -28.55 -19.23 11.11
N ASP A 27 -27.33 -19.54 10.67
CA ASP A 27 -26.85 -20.89 10.30
C ASP A 27 -25.90 -21.51 11.36
N ARG A 28 -25.42 -22.76 11.13
CA ARG A 28 -24.40 -23.44 11.98
C ARG A 28 -23.27 -22.47 12.35
N ALA A 29 -23.22 -22.12 13.64
CA ALA A 29 -22.29 -21.17 14.23
C ALA A 29 -20.84 -21.59 13.97
N ASP A 30 -20.06 -20.65 13.49
CA ASP A 30 -18.62 -20.74 13.32
C ASP A 30 -18.06 -19.46 13.96
N ASN A 31 -17.20 -19.61 14.96
CA ASN A 31 -16.67 -18.48 15.74
C ASN A 31 -16.06 -17.42 14.83
N ASN A 32 -15.31 -17.83 13.80
CA ASN A 32 -14.69 -16.93 12.83
C ASN A 32 -15.71 -16.07 12.08
N ARG A 33 -16.90 -16.62 11.80
CA ARG A 33 -17.97 -15.91 11.09
C ARG A 33 -18.69 -14.94 12.02
N ALA A 34 -18.90 -15.32 13.27
CA ALA A 34 -19.53 -14.48 14.28
C ALA A 34 -18.69 -13.22 14.53
N GLU A 35 -17.38 -13.40 14.65
CA GLU A 35 -16.45 -12.30 14.87
C GLU A 35 -16.38 -11.35 13.66
N LEU A 36 -16.39 -11.86 12.43
CA LEU A 36 -16.48 -11.02 11.23
C LEU A 36 -17.84 -10.31 11.09
N ALA A 37 -18.93 -10.93 11.52
CA ALA A 37 -20.25 -10.30 11.52
C ALA A 37 -20.30 -9.10 12.49
N ALA A 38 -19.61 -9.18 13.62
CA ALA A 38 -19.48 -8.06 14.56
C ALA A 38 -18.75 -6.87 13.91
N VAL A 39 -17.67 -7.13 13.18
CA VAL A 39 -16.93 -6.10 12.41
C VAL A 39 -17.80 -5.43 11.36
N TYR A 40 -18.53 -6.23 10.58
CA TYR A 40 -19.51 -5.71 9.61
C TYR A 40 -20.51 -4.77 10.28
N TRP A 41 -21.06 -5.16 11.42
CA TRP A 41 -22.08 -4.36 12.12
C TRP A 41 -21.52 -3.03 12.62
N ALA A 42 -20.29 -3.04 13.15
CA ALA A 42 -19.60 -1.83 13.61
C ALA A 42 -19.33 -0.85 12.46
N LEU A 43 -18.89 -1.35 11.31
CA LEU A 43 -18.64 -0.50 10.14
C LEU A 43 -19.92 0.12 9.60
N LEU A 44 -21.02 -0.64 9.59
CA LEU A 44 -22.30 -0.21 9.03
C LEU A 44 -23.00 0.88 9.86
N HIS A 45 -22.83 0.86 11.18
CA HIS A 45 -23.59 1.74 12.07
C HIS A 45 -22.76 2.84 12.74
N HIS A 46 -21.43 2.79 12.65
CA HIS A 46 -20.58 3.87 13.15
C HIS A 46 -20.56 5.06 12.18
N PRO A 47 -20.63 6.31 12.66
CA PRO A 47 -20.54 7.50 11.83
C PRO A 47 -19.34 7.44 10.87
N ARG A 48 -19.57 7.71 9.58
CA ARG A 48 -18.56 7.55 8.52
C ARG A 48 -17.42 8.56 8.59
N ALA A 49 -17.69 9.75 9.15
CA ALA A 49 -16.74 10.85 9.29
C ALA A 49 -15.92 10.80 10.60
N GLU A 50 -16.19 9.84 11.48
CA GLU A 50 -15.45 9.70 12.74
C GLU A 50 -14.48 8.51 12.71
N PRO A 51 -13.28 8.63 13.32
CA PRO A 51 -12.36 7.50 13.42
C PRO A 51 -12.99 6.33 14.19
N LEU A 52 -12.86 5.12 13.66
CA LEU A 52 -13.35 3.90 14.32
C LEU A 52 -12.17 3.04 14.76
N CYS A 53 -12.12 2.67 16.04
CA CYS A 53 -11.11 1.74 16.56
C CYS A 53 -11.79 0.45 17.04
N LEU A 54 -11.59 -0.63 16.29
CA LEU A 54 -12.07 -1.96 16.62
C LEU A 54 -11.05 -2.70 17.46
N TYR A 55 -11.50 -3.29 18.56
CA TYR A 55 -10.67 -4.12 19.42
C TYR A 55 -11.10 -5.57 19.27
N SER A 56 -10.13 -6.47 19.01
CA SER A 56 -10.40 -7.89 18.80
C SER A 56 -9.22 -8.72 19.29
N ASP A 57 -9.50 -9.80 20.01
CA ASP A 57 -8.51 -10.84 20.37
C ASP A 57 -8.43 -11.95 19.31
N SER A 58 -9.47 -12.09 18.48
CA SER A 58 -9.50 -13.01 17.34
C SER A 58 -8.36 -12.77 16.34
N SER A 59 -7.48 -13.77 16.23
CA SER A 59 -6.45 -13.82 15.19
C SER A 59 -7.06 -13.89 13.79
N HIS A 60 -8.25 -14.49 13.65
CA HIS A 60 -8.97 -14.60 12.38
C HIS A 60 -9.45 -13.23 11.91
N VAL A 61 -10.11 -12.43 12.77
CA VAL A 61 -10.54 -11.07 12.43
C VAL A 61 -9.35 -10.18 12.12
N LEU A 62 -8.29 -10.22 12.92
CA LEU A 62 -7.10 -9.40 12.70
C LEU A 62 -6.41 -9.74 11.39
N SER A 63 -6.25 -11.03 11.09
CA SER A 63 -5.70 -11.50 9.83
C SER A 63 -6.58 -11.08 8.66
N ARG A 64 -7.90 -11.28 8.79
CA ARG A 64 -8.85 -10.97 7.73
C ARG A 64 -8.95 -9.48 7.45
N MET A 65 -9.06 -8.63 8.47
CA MET A 65 -9.08 -7.18 8.32
C MET A 65 -7.78 -6.65 7.73
N ARG A 66 -6.64 -7.26 8.07
CA ARG A 66 -5.36 -6.95 7.44
C ARG A 66 -5.37 -7.31 5.96
N THR A 67 -5.76 -8.54 5.60
CA THR A 67 -5.89 -8.96 4.20
C THR A 67 -6.84 -8.05 3.43
N LEU A 68 -8.00 -7.72 4.01
CA LEU A 68 -9.00 -6.85 3.38
C LEU A 68 -8.48 -5.42 3.15
N ALA A 69 -7.59 -4.93 4.02
CA ALA A 69 -6.97 -3.61 3.88
C ALA A 69 -5.80 -3.60 2.90
N THR A 70 -5.06 -4.71 2.74
CA THR A 70 -3.84 -4.77 1.92
C THR A 70 -4.05 -5.34 0.53
N GLU A 71 -4.82 -6.41 0.43
CA GLU A 71 -4.99 -7.21 -0.80
C GLU A 71 -6.43 -7.15 -1.31
N GLY A 72 -7.32 -6.53 -0.55
CA GLY A 72 -8.75 -6.64 -0.75
C GLY A 72 -9.28 -8.05 -0.42
N PRO A 73 -10.56 -8.32 -0.69
CA PRO A 73 -11.19 -9.59 -0.33
C PRO A 73 -10.68 -10.80 -1.10
N GLY A 74 -10.10 -10.63 -2.30
CA GLY A 74 -9.62 -11.72 -3.14
C GLY A 74 -10.73 -12.56 -3.79
N GLU A 75 -10.41 -13.34 -4.83
CA GLU A 75 -11.42 -14.03 -5.65
C GLU A 75 -12.20 -15.13 -4.92
N CYS A 76 -11.63 -15.69 -3.84
CA CYS A 76 -12.22 -16.79 -3.06
C CYS A 76 -12.85 -16.32 -1.73
N ALA A 77 -12.98 -15.00 -1.50
CA ALA A 77 -13.58 -14.49 -0.27
C ALA A 77 -15.07 -14.83 -0.15
N CYS A 78 -15.51 -15.06 1.09
CA CYS A 78 -16.94 -15.06 1.40
C CYS A 78 -17.54 -13.66 1.16
N ALA A 79 -18.83 -13.61 0.80
CA ALA A 79 -19.53 -12.36 0.50
C ALA A 79 -19.41 -11.32 1.63
N LEU A 80 -19.37 -11.78 2.89
CA LEU A 80 -19.19 -10.91 4.05
C LEU A 80 -17.87 -10.12 4.01
N SER A 81 -16.78 -10.72 3.55
CA SER A 81 -15.49 -10.03 3.41
C SER A 81 -15.56 -8.92 2.36
N TRP A 82 -16.21 -9.19 1.22
CA TRP A 82 -16.41 -8.17 0.18
C TRP A 82 -17.25 -6.99 0.68
N VAL A 83 -18.30 -7.25 1.47
CA VAL A 83 -19.14 -6.20 2.06
C VAL A 83 -18.36 -5.39 3.12
N ILE A 84 -17.59 -6.04 3.98
CA ILE A 84 -16.73 -5.37 4.98
C ILE A 84 -15.71 -4.46 4.30
N SER A 85 -15.04 -4.93 3.25
CA SER A 85 -14.11 -4.11 2.46
C SER A 85 -14.79 -2.89 1.85
N LEU A 86 -15.96 -3.08 1.23
CA LEU A 86 -16.71 -1.98 0.64
C LEU A 86 -17.12 -0.94 1.69
N LEU A 87 -17.65 -1.37 2.84
CA LEU A 87 -18.01 -0.46 3.92
C LEU A 87 -16.81 0.29 4.47
N ALA A 88 -15.67 -0.38 4.68
CA ALA A 88 -14.44 0.27 5.15
C ALA A 88 -13.91 1.31 4.15
N LEU A 89 -13.96 1.02 2.84
CA LEU A 89 -13.56 1.95 1.78
C LEU A 89 -14.47 3.17 1.66
N LEU A 90 -15.76 3.01 1.95
CA LEU A 90 -16.73 4.09 1.86
C LEU A 90 -16.74 4.99 3.11
N ARG A 91 -15.95 4.71 4.15
CA ARG A 91 -15.80 5.61 5.30
C ARG A 91 -14.88 6.79 4.95
N LEU A 92 -15.21 7.97 5.47
CA LEU A 92 -14.42 9.19 5.28
C LEU A 92 -13.30 9.33 6.33
N ALA A 93 -13.43 8.63 7.45
CA ALA A 93 -12.46 8.63 8.54
C ALA A 93 -11.85 7.24 8.77
N PRO A 94 -10.62 7.17 9.31
CA PRO A 94 -9.85 5.93 9.38
C PRO A 94 -10.53 4.89 10.27
N THR A 95 -10.44 3.63 9.85
CA THR A 95 -10.79 2.47 10.67
C THR A 95 -9.51 1.77 11.09
N THR A 96 -9.30 1.62 12.39
CA THR A 96 -8.16 0.90 12.98
C THR A 96 -8.64 -0.37 13.66
N VAL A 97 -7.84 -1.43 13.65
CA VAL A 97 -8.11 -2.67 14.38
C VAL A 97 -6.93 -2.98 15.29
N LYS A 98 -7.17 -3.12 16.60
CA LYS A 98 -6.15 -3.39 17.62
C LYS A 98 -6.34 -4.78 18.22
N LYS A 99 -5.22 -5.50 18.34
CA LYS A 99 -5.19 -6.80 19.01
C LYS A 99 -5.26 -6.61 20.52
N ILE A 100 -6.19 -7.30 21.18
CA ILE A 100 -6.22 -7.43 22.64
C ILE A 100 -5.75 -8.84 23.04
N LYS A 101 -5.15 -8.98 24.23
CA LYS A 101 -4.74 -10.27 24.78
C LYS A 101 -5.97 -10.98 25.34
N ALA A 102 -6.26 -12.19 24.84
CA ALA A 102 -7.34 -13.02 25.36
C ALA A 102 -7.13 -13.26 26.86
N HIS A 103 -8.17 -13.05 27.67
CA HIS A 103 -8.18 -13.30 29.11
C HIS A 103 -7.08 -12.60 29.94
N SER A 104 -6.57 -11.44 29.51
CA SER A 104 -5.95 -10.51 30.46
C SER A 104 -7.08 -9.73 31.14
N SER A 105 -7.11 -9.70 32.47
CA SER A 105 -7.98 -8.85 33.29
C SER A 105 -7.63 -7.36 33.09
N ASN A 106 -7.86 -6.89 31.87
CA ASN A 106 -7.77 -5.50 31.46
C ASN A 106 -9.21 -5.02 31.26
N SER A 107 -9.51 -3.81 31.73
CA SER A 107 -10.84 -3.20 31.64
C SER A 107 -11.46 -3.27 30.24
N SER A 108 -10.64 -3.18 29.19
CA SER A 108 -11.08 -3.28 27.79
C SER A 108 -11.51 -4.69 27.35
N SER A 109 -10.95 -5.75 27.92
CA SER A 109 -11.34 -7.15 27.61
C SER A 109 -12.64 -7.51 28.31
N ASP A 110 -12.75 -7.16 29.60
CA ASP A 110 -13.97 -7.37 30.38
C ASP A 110 -15.14 -6.58 29.79
N MET A 111 -14.85 -5.38 29.28
CA MET A 111 -15.80 -4.57 28.52
C MET A 111 -16.20 -5.26 27.21
N ALA A 112 -15.27 -5.74 26.38
CA ALA A 112 -15.59 -6.46 25.15
C ALA A 112 -16.47 -7.70 25.40
N ASP A 113 -16.20 -8.46 26.47
CA ASP A 113 -16.98 -9.63 26.87
C ASP A 113 -18.39 -9.25 27.37
N ALA A 114 -18.52 -8.16 28.13
CA ALA A 114 -19.80 -7.61 28.55
C ALA A 114 -20.65 -7.15 27.35
N LEU A 115 -20.02 -6.51 26.36
CA LEU A 115 -20.67 -6.05 25.13
C LEU A 115 -21.11 -7.22 24.24
N ALA A 116 -20.29 -8.25 24.09
CA ALA A 116 -20.64 -9.46 23.37
C ALA A 116 -21.86 -10.16 23.99
N LYS A 117 -21.93 -10.24 25.33
CA LYS A 117 -23.10 -10.78 26.06
C LYS A 117 -24.36 -9.97 25.82
N LEU A 118 -24.28 -8.64 25.82
CA LEU A 118 -25.43 -7.78 25.48
C LEU A 118 -25.88 -7.99 24.03
N GLY A 119 -24.93 -8.18 23.13
CA GLY A 119 -25.15 -8.40 21.72
C GLY A 119 -25.93 -9.67 21.36
N THR A 120 -25.80 -10.72 22.17
CA THR A 120 -26.60 -11.96 22.00
C THR A 120 -28.11 -11.73 22.13
N LYS A 121 -28.54 -10.60 22.71
CA LYS A 121 -29.96 -10.23 22.90
C LYS A 121 -30.50 -9.30 21.81
N SER A 122 -29.67 -8.85 20.85
CA SER A 122 -30.09 -7.94 19.78
C SER A 122 -30.97 -8.65 18.73
N LEU A 123 -32.04 -7.97 18.30
CA LEU A 123 -33.04 -8.48 17.35
C LEU A 123 -32.61 -8.36 15.87
N LEU A 124 -31.47 -7.76 15.58
CA LEU A 124 -30.98 -7.51 14.21
C LEU A 124 -30.12 -8.68 13.70
N ALA A 125 -30.67 -9.48 12.78
CA ALA A 125 -30.01 -10.64 12.17
C ALA A 125 -29.48 -10.31 10.76
N VAL A 126 -28.27 -10.80 10.45
CA VAL A 126 -27.62 -10.64 9.14
C VAL A 126 -27.41 -12.02 8.55
N ASP A 127 -27.97 -12.26 7.37
CA ASP A 127 -27.88 -13.54 6.69
C ASP A 127 -26.55 -13.66 5.92
N ILE A 128 -25.70 -14.61 6.29
CA ILE A 128 -24.33 -14.77 5.76
C ILE A 128 -24.19 -16.13 5.05
N PRO A 129 -24.29 -16.17 3.71
CA PRO A 129 -24.17 -17.41 2.95
C PRO A 129 -22.81 -18.09 3.10
N ARG A 130 -22.77 -19.42 3.15
CA ARG A 130 -21.54 -20.23 3.02
C ARG A 130 -21.07 -20.29 1.57
N GLY A 131 -19.75 -20.19 1.37
CA GLY A 131 -19.04 -20.49 0.12
C GLY A 131 -19.85 -20.14 -1.13
N ALA A 132 -19.96 -18.85 -1.43
CA ALA A 132 -20.79 -18.38 -2.52
C ALA A 132 -19.99 -18.41 -3.84
N SER A 133 -20.55 -19.01 -4.89
CA SER A 133 -19.99 -18.85 -6.24
C SER A 133 -19.97 -17.37 -6.63
N LYS A 134 -19.06 -16.95 -7.53
CA LYS A 134 -18.92 -15.53 -7.97
C LYS A 134 -20.28 -14.89 -8.31
N ARG A 135 -21.16 -15.62 -9.01
CA ARG A 135 -22.54 -15.18 -9.35
C ARG A 135 -23.42 -14.93 -8.11
N ARG A 136 -23.29 -15.74 -7.07
CA ARG A 136 -24.07 -15.60 -5.82
C ARG A 136 -23.52 -14.44 -4.98
N ILE A 137 -22.20 -14.25 -4.93
CA ILE A 137 -21.55 -13.08 -4.27
C ILE A 137 -22.04 -11.78 -4.89
N VAL A 138 -21.97 -11.66 -6.23
CA VAL A 138 -22.43 -10.46 -6.96
C VAL A 138 -23.90 -10.17 -6.67
N ARG A 139 -24.77 -11.20 -6.66
CA ARG A 139 -26.19 -11.03 -6.32
C ARG A 139 -26.40 -10.55 -4.89
N HIS A 140 -25.62 -11.04 -3.92
CA HIS A 140 -25.69 -10.58 -2.53
C HIS A 140 -25.18 -9.15 -2.37
N LEU A 141 -24.07 -8.78 -3.01
CA LEU A 141 -23.57 -7.41 -3.02
C LEU A 141 -24.58 -6.45 -3.64
N PHE A 142 -25.18 -6.82 -4.76
CA PHE A 142 -26.21 -6.01 -5.42
C PHE A 142 -27.45 -5.83 -4.53
N ARG A 143 -27.93 -6.88 -3.86
CA ARG A 143 -29.02 -6.77 -2.87
C ARG A 143 -28.65 -5.91 -1.67
N PHE A 144 -27.41 -5.97 -1.20
CA PHE A 144 -26.92 -5.13 -0.11
C PHE A 144 -26.87 -3.65 -0.50
N LEU A 145 -26.35 -3.33 -1.70
CA LEU A 145 -26.32 -1.97 -2.25
C LEU A 145 -27.74 -1.38 -2.41
N LEU A 146 -28.74 -2.21 -2.70
CA LEU A 146 -30.15 -1.81 -2.77
C LEU A 146 -30.88 -1.85 -1.41
N SER A 147 -30.19 -2.20 -0.33
CA SER A 147 -30.81 -2.31 1.00
C SER A 147 -31.00 -0.94 1.64
N ARG A 148 -32.09 -0.79 2.41
CA ARG A 148 -32.34 0.41 3.23
C ARG A 148 -31.19 0.70 4.21
N GLN A 149 -30.49 -0.34 4.68
CA GLN A 149 -29.36 -0.22 5.59
C GLN A 149 -28.16 0.47 4.92
N PHE A 150 -27.83 0.07 3.69
CA PHE A 150 -26.74 0.70 2.93
C PHE A 150 -27.09 2.14 2.54
N LEU A 151 -28.34 2.41 2.17
CA LEU A 151 -28.79 3.77 1.88
C LEU A 151 -28.67 4.68 3.12
N ALA A 152 -29.07 4.20 4.30
CA ALA A 152 -28.91 4.93 5.56
C ALA A 152 -27.42 5.19 5.91
N PHE A 153 -26.55 4.21 5.69
CA PHE A 153 -25.10 4.38 5.82
C PHE A 153 -24.58 5.48 4.88
N CYS A 154 -25.00 5.48 3.61
CA CYS A 154 -24.59 6.49 2.63
C CYS A 154 -25.09 7.91 2.99
N LEU A 155 -26.29 8.03 3.54
CA LEU A 155 -26.92 9.31 3.91
C LEU A 155 -26.51 9.84 5.29
N SER A 156 -25.63 9.13 6.02
CA SER A 156 -25.09 9.59 7.30
C SER A 156 -24.02 10.68 7.12
N GLU A 157 -24.44 11.91 6.80
CA GLU A 157 -23.58 13.10 6.91
C GLU A 157 -23.99 13.96 8.11
N THR A 158 -22.99 14.22 8.97
CA THR A 158 -22.84 15.33 9.90
C THR A 158 -24.07 15.77 10.70
N THR A 159 -24.21 15.31 11.94
CA THR A 159 -24.87 16.11 12.99
C THR A 159 -24.38 15.73 14.40
N HIS A 160 -23.83 16.75 15.09
CA HIS A 160 -23.68 16.91 16.55
C HIS A 160 -22.79 15.96 17.37
N VAL A 161 -21.51 16.33 17.54
CA VAL A 161 -20.83 16.44 18.87
C VAL A 161 -19.52 17.23 18.74
N HIS A 162 -19.61 18.54 18.51
CA HIS A 162 -18.43 19.43 18.49
C HIS A 162 -18.36 20.38 19.70
N GLU A 163 -19.15 20.14 20.77
CA GLU A 163 -19.33 21.10 21.86
C GLU A 163 -19.27 20.50 23.27
N LEU A 164 -18.41 19.51 23.52
CA LEU A 164 -18.19 18.98 24.89
C LEU A 164 -16.74 18.62 25.24
N ALA A 165 -15.78 18.85 24.35
CA ALA A 165 -14.36 18.51 24.56
C ALA A 165 -13.47 19.74 24.85
N ARG A 166 -14.00 20.75 25.57
CA ARG A 166 -13.23 21.94 25.97
C ARG A 166 -13.07 22.16 27.47
N GLY A 167 -13.29 21.14 28.30
CA GLY A 167 -12.94 21.23 29.71
C GLY A 167 -12.60 19.87 30.28
N HIS A 168 -11.45 19.79 30.96
CA HIS A 168 -10.94 18.65 31.75
C HIS A 168 -10.28 17.57 30.87
N LEU A 169 -8.99 17.21 31.00
CA LEU A 169 -8.17 17.08 32.20
C LEU A 169 -6.67 17.24 31.86
N HIS A 170 -5.95 17.84 32.81
CA HIS A 170 -4.50 17.98 32.88
C HIS A 170 -3.77 16.64 33.12
N SER A 171 -2.48 16.67 32.74
CA SER A 171 -1.32 16.09 33.44
C SER A 171 -1.22 14.57 33.57
N GLY A 172 -0.25 14.03 32.83
CA GLY A 172 0.75 13.11 33.38
C GLY A 172 0.32 11.67 33.56
N ASP A 173 0.58 10.85 32.54
CA ASP A 173 1.06 9.48 32.74
C ASP A 173 1.92 9.06 31.55
N VAL A 174 3.09 8.51 31.87
CA VAL A 174 4.12 8.06 30.93
C VAL A 174 3.55 6.90 30.11
N CYS A 175 3.18 7.18 28.85
CA CYS A 175 2.73 6.13 27.93
C CYS A 175 3.95 5.48 27.27
N GLU A 176 4.33 4.33 27.81
CA GLU A 176 5.27 3.41 27.21
C GLU A 176 4.76 3.02 25.81
N LYS A 177 5.51 3.41 24.79
CA LYS A 177 5.19 3.18 23.37
C LYS A 177 5.24 1.67 23.07
N VAL A 178 4.12 0.98 23.23
CA VAL A 178 3.97 -0.38 22.72
C VAL A 178 3.87 -0.31 21.19
N ALA A 179 4.99 -0.58 20.54
CA ALA A 179 5.15 -0.62 19.11
C ALA A 179 4.10 -1.54 18.47
N VAL A 180 3.15 -0.94 17.75
CA VAL A 180 2.40 -1.63 16.71
C VAL A 180 3.44 -2.21 15.75
N LYS A 181 3.55 -3.54 15.67
CA LYS A 181 4.26 -4.19 14.55
C LYS A 181 3.55 -3.73 13.28
N LYS A 182 4.12 -2.71 12.62
CA LYS A 182 3.73 -2.15 11.33
C LYS A 182 3.27 -3.30 10.44
N SER A 183 2.03 -3.25 9.95
CA SER A 183 1.82 -3.69 8.57
C SER A 183 2.83 -2.87 7.77
N ILE A 184 3.85 -3.54 7.22
CA ILE A 184 4.83 -2.83 6.40
C ILE A 184 4.04 -2.46 5.15
N ALA A 185 3.52 -1.23 5.13
CA ALA A 185 3.16 -0.60 3.89
C ALA A 185 4.42 -0.69 3.03
N TYR A 186 4.32 -1.40 1.91
CA TYR A 186 5.36 -1.32 0.91
C TYR A 186 5.34 0.14 0.45
N ALA A 187 6.39 0.88 0.83
CA ALA A 187 6.53 2.29 0.53
C ALA A 187 7.46 2.43 -0.69
N PRO A 188 7.34 3.52 -1.46
CA PRO A 188 8.34 3.85 -2.46
C PRO A 188 9.71 4.07 -1.77
N PRO A 189 10.82 3.78 -2.45
CA PRO A 189 12.15 3.98 -1.90
C PRO A 189 12.44 5.46 -1.67
N VAL A 190 12.89 5.77 -0.45
CA VAL A 190 13.33 7.11 -0.05
C VAL A 190 14.83 7.13 0.19
N ALA A 191 15.45 8.29 -0.04
CA ALA A 191 16.86 8.50 0.30
C ALA A 191 17.13 8.21 1.79
N LYS A 192 18.34 7.72 2.08
CA LYS A 192 18.76 7.30 3.43
C LYS A 192 19.53 8.37 4.19
N SER A 193 19.96 9.43 3.50
CA SER A 193 20.69 10.58 4.05
C SER A 193 20.28 11.84 3.29
N ASP A 194 20.63 13.01 3.81
CA ASP A 194 20.49 14.30 3.12
C ASP A 194 21.82 14.76 2.49
N ASP A 195 22.79 13.85 2.32
CA ASP A 195 24.07 14.14 1.70
C ASP A 195 24.02 13.91 0.18
N PHE A 196 24.11 14.99 -0.58
CA PHE A 196 24.09 15.01 -2.05
C PHE A 196 25.51 14.94 -2.66
N SER A 197 26.52 14.60 -1.86
CA SER A 197 27.87 14.37 -2.37
C SER A 197 27.90 13.22 -3.37
N VAL A 198 28.80 13.34 -4.36
CA VAL A 198 29.09 12.26 -5.30
C VAL A 198 29.84 11.16 -4.55
N THR A 199 29.38 9.92 -4.68
CA THR A 199 29.95 8.76 -3.98
C THR A 199 30.56 7.77 -4.97
N PRO A 200 31.48 6.88 -4.53
CA PRO A 200 32.12 5.90 -5.43
C PRO A 200 31.15 4.98 -6.20
N LEU A 201 30.00 4.68 -5.58
CA LEU A 201 28.89 3.96 -6.19
C LEU A 201 27.81 4.95 -6.63
N LEU A 202 27.39 4.87 -7.89
CA LEU A 202 26.30 5.66 -8.44
C LEU A 202 25.20 4.75 -8.98
N GLY A 203 23.95 5.06 -8.68
CA GLY A 203 22.80 4.35 -9.23
C GLY A 203 22.35 5.01 -10.54
N LEU A 204 22.00 4.21 -11.54
CA LEU A 204 21.61 4.68 -12.87
C LEU A 204 20.35 3.95 -13.33
N ASP A 205 19.40 4.72 -13.88
CA ASP A 205 18.22 4.18 -14.59
C ASP A 205 17.75 5.20 -15.65
N CYS A 206 17.31 4.70 -16.79
CA CYS A 206 16.83 5.52 -17.90
C CYS A 206 15.42 5.08 -18.32
N GLU A 207 14.61 6.08 -18.70
CA GLU A 207 13.37 5.87 -19.42
C GLU A 207 13.57 6.15 -20.92
N MET A 208 13.06 5.26 -21.75
CA MET A 208 13.20 5.33 -23.20
C MET A 208 11.88 5.44 -23.92
N VAL A 209 11.91 6.13 -25.06
CA VAL A 209 10.81 6.19 -26.02
C VAL A 209 11.16 5.40 -27.28
N GLY A 210 10.13 4.99 -28.02
CA GLY A 210 10.20 4.38 -29.33
C GLY A 210 10.36 5.41 -30.44
N VAL A 211 11.37 5.24 -31.27
CA VAL A 211 11.67 6.08 -32.43
C VAL A 211 11.74 5.25 -33.72
N GLY A 212 11.80 5.94 -34.86
CA GLY A 212 11.81 5.31 -36.18
C GLY A 212 10.43 4.87 -36.66
N PRO A 213 10.31 4.29 -37.87
CA PRO A 213 9.02 4.04 -38.52
C PRO A 213 8.07 3.13 -37.72
N THR A 214 8.63 2.17 -36.97
CA THR A 214 7.87 1.17 -36.21
C THR A 214 7.87 1.42 -34.69
N GLY A 215 8.70 2.34 -34.18
CA GLY A 215 8.82 2.63 -32.74
C GLY A 215 9.55 1.56 -31.94
N GLU A 216 10.21 0.60 -32.60
CA GLU A 216 10.94 -0.51 -31.96
C GLU A 216 12.30 -0.07 -31.41
N GLU A 217 12.94 0.89 -32.08
CA GLU A 217 14.22 1.43 -31.65
C GLU A 217 14.04 2.32 -30.42
N SER A 218 14.91 2.16 -29.43
CA SER A 218 14.82 2.90 -28.17
C SER A 218 15.76 4.10 -28.19
N GLU A 219 15.28 5.24 -27.71
CA GLU A 219 16.09 6.45 -27.51
C GLU A 219 15.79 7.06 -26.14
N LEU A 220 16.79 7.71 -25.54
CA LEU A 220 16.69 8.27 -24.20
C LEU A 220 15.63 9.38 -24.14
N ALA A 221 14.77 9.33 -23.12
CA ALA A 221 13.79 10.37 -22.85
C ALA A 221 13.89 10.95 -21.43
N ARG A 222 14.38 10.18 -20.46
CA ARG A 222 14.72 10.66 -19.12
C ARG A 222 15.82 9.80 -18.52
N VAL A 223 16.72 10.41 -17.75
CA VAL A 223 17.77 9.70 -17.02
C VAL A 223 17.78 10.15 -15.57
N CYS A 224 18.02 9.21 -14.66
CA CYS A 224 18.28 9.49 -13.26
C CYS A 224 19.65 8.92 -12.86
N VAL A 225 20.46 9.74 -12.20
CA VAL A 225 21.69 9.33 -11.51
C VAL A 225 21.56 9.67 -10.03
N ILE A 226 21.76 8.67 -9.17
CA ILE A 226 21.73 8.83 -7.71
C ILE A 226 23.08 8.47 -7.09
N ASN A 227 23.35 8.98 -5.89
CA ASN A 227 24.45 8.47 -5.08
C ASN A 227 24.08 7.19 -4.31
N GLN A 228 25.04 6.61 -3.58
CA GLN A 228 24.87 5.35 -2.86
C GLN A 228 23.79 5.37 -1.76
N ASP A 229 23.36 6.55 -1.31
CA ASP A 229 22.33 6.72 -0.29
C ASP A 229 20.95 6.98 -0.88
N GLY A 230 20.86 7.16 -2.19
CA GLY A 230 19.61 7.39 -2.92
C GLY A 230 19.27 8.86 -3.15
N ASN A 231 20.22 9.76 -2.91
CA ASN A 231 20.07 11.18 -3.27
C ASN A 231 20.29 11.37 -4.75
N VAL A 232 19.40 12.15 -5.37
CA VAL A 232 19.43 12.43 -6.82
C VAL A 232 20.52 13.44 -7.10
N LEU A 233 21.47 13.04 -7.95
CA LEU A 233 22.54 13.90 -8.46
C LEU A 233 22.16 14.52 -9.81
N LEU A 234 21.42 13.76 -10.63
CA LEU A 234 20.90 14.19 -11.93
C LEU A 234 19.52 13.53 -12.15
N ASP A 235 18.52 14.31 -12.55
CA ASP A 235 17.23 13.82 -13.04
C ASP A 235 16.76 14.76 -14.15
N GLU A 236 17.03 14.38 -15.39
CA GLU A 236 16.78 15.24 -16.56
C GLU A 236 15.98 14.50 -17.63
N PHE A 237 15.01 15.22 -18.22
CA PHE A 237 14.40 14.82 -19.47
C PHE A 237 15.34 15.17 -20.64
N ALA A 238 15.39 14.27 -21.62
CA ALA A 238 16.19 14.41 -22.83
C ALA A 238 15.27 14.42 -24.05
N MET A 239 15.46 15.39 -24.95
CA MET A 239 14.75 15.44 -26.22
C MET A 239 15.45 14.51 -27.23
N PRO A 240 14.79 13.44 -27.71
CA PRO A 240 15.32 12.58 -28.76
C PRO A 240 15.59 13.36 -30.04
N GLU A 241 16.68 13.02 -30.73
CA GLU A 241 17.03 13.57 -32.02
C GLU A 241 16.09 13.03 -33.11
N ARG A 242 15.73 11.75 -33.00
CA ARG A 242 14.84 11.09 -33.97
C ARG A 242 13.37 11.30 -33.61
N ARG A 243 12.52 11.25 -34.64
CA ARG A 243 11.07 11.35 -34.47
C ARG A 243 10.55 10.23 -33.58
N ILE A 244 9.95 10.61 -32.46
CA ILE A 244 9.22 9.73 -31.55
C ILE A 244 7.96 9.22 -32.25
N THR A 245 7.78 7.90 -32.25
CA THR A 245 6.60 7.22 -32.78
C THR A 245 5.81 6.49 -31.71
N ASP A 246 6.44 6.12 -30.60
CA ASP A 246 5.78 5.56 -29.43
C ASP A 246 6.40 6.12 -28.14
N TYR A 247 5.63 6.78 -27.29
CA TYR A 247 6.12 7.28 -26.02
C TYR A 247 6.32 6.19 -24.96
N ARG A 248 5.71 5.02 -25.15
CA ARG A 248 5.76 3.89 -24.22
C ARG A 248 5.30 4.26 -22.80
N THR A 249 4.44 5.28 -22.66
CA THR A 249 4.05 5.93 -21.40
C THR A 249 3.63 4.96 -20.29
N ARG A 250 2.98 3.83 -20.64
CA ARG A 250 2.61 2.79 -19.67
C ARG A 250 3.78 2.19 -18.89
N TYR A 251 4.98 2.26 -19.47
CA TYR A 251 6.23 1.85 -18.86
C TYR A 251 7.00 3.09 -18.46
N SER A 252 7.28 3.98 -19.41
CA SER A 252 8.24 5.07 -19.23
C SER A 252 7.73 6.27 -18.42
N GLY A 253 6.42 6.40 -18.24
CA GLY A 253 5.78 7.61 -17.70
C GLY A 253 5.90 8.85 -18.58
N ILE A 254 6.62 8.79 -19.71
CA ILE A 254 6.91 9.95 -20.56
C ILE A 254 5.69 10.35 -21.38
N ARG A 255 5.42 11.65 -21.41
CA ARG A 255 4.37 12.29 -22.19
C ARG A 255 5.00 13.37 -23.10
N PRO A 256 4.32 13.76 -24.20
CA PRO A 256 4.80 14.84 -25.07
C PRO A 256 5.06 16.15 -24.33
N CYS A 257 4.31 16.45 -23.26
CA CYS A 257 4.51 17.65 -22.47
C CYS A 257 5.83 17.65 -21.67
N ASP A 258 6.32 16.48 -21.27
CA ASP A 258 7.53 16.35 -20.45
C ASP A 258 8.79 16.65 -21.26
N LEU A 259 8.74 16.42 -22.57
CA LEU A 259 9.84 16.68 -23.50
C LEU A 259 9.84 18.12 -24.04
N LYS A 260 8.82 18.92 -23.71
CA LYS A 260 8.72 20.30 -24.19
C LYS A 260 9.77 21.17 -23.51
N GLY A 261 10.81 21.55 -24.26
CA GLY A 261 11.92 22.32 -23.74
C GLY A 261 12.98 21.49 -23.01
N ALA A 262 12.89 20.16 -23.09
CA ALA A 262 13.96 19.28 -22.63
C ALA A 262 15.25 19.53 -23.43
N ALA A 263 16.39 19.33 -22.77
CA ALA A 263 17.70 19.50 -23.41
C ALA A 263 17.90 18.42 -24.50
N PRO A 264 18.63 18.71 -25.58
CA PRO A 264 18.96 17.70 -26.59
C PRO A 264 19.64 16.49 -25.96
N VAL A 265 19.31 15.29 -26.44
CA VAL A 265 19.85 14.03 -25.90
C VAL A 265 21.38 14.01 -25.80
N ALA A 266 22.09 14.57 -26.79
CA ALA A 266 23.55 14.66 -26.79
C ALA A 266 24.11 15.50 -25.63
N GLU A 267 23.39 16.56 -25.21
CA GLU A 267 23.79 17.37 -24.07
C GLU A 267 23.65 16.58 -22.76
N VAL A 268 22.51 15.92 -22.59
CA VAL A 268 22.22 15.10 -21.40
C VAL A 268 23.20 13.93 -21.32
N GLN A 269 23.47 13.24 -22.42
CA GLN A 269 24.46 12.16 -22.50
C GLN A 269 25.85 12.63 -22.03
N ARG A 270 26.30 13.81 -22.45
CA ARG A 270 27.59 14.38 -22.01
C ARG A 270 27.60 14.64 -20.50
N LYS A 271 26.54 15.26 -19.96
CA LYS A 271 26.42 15.49 -18.50
C LYS A 271 26.50 14.18 -17.72
N VAL A 272 25.80 13.14 -18.18
CA VAL A 272 25.84 11.82 -17.55
C VAL A 272 27.25 11.23 -17.66
N ALA A 273 27.86 11.27 -18.84
CA ALA A 273 29.20 10.74 -19.08
C ALA A 273 30.24 11.37 -18.13
N ASP A 274 30.21 12.70 -17.98
CA ASP A 274 31.10 13.45 -17.10
C ASP A 274 30.88 13.06 -15.63
N LEU A 275 29.62 12.91 -15.21
CA LEU A 275 29.26 12.56 -13.83
C LEU A 275 29.69 11.13 -13.46
N VAL A 276 29.51 10.17 -14.36
CA VAL A 276 29.75 8.75 -14.07
C VAL A 276 31.19 8.30 -14.37
N PHE A 277 31.99 9.16 -14.99
CA PHE A 277 33.38 8.86 -15.31
C PHE A 277 34.16 8.50 -14.05
N GLY A 278 34.82 7.34 -14.05
CA GLY A 278 35.61 6.85 -12.90
C GLY A 278 34.79 6.33 -11.71
N HIS A 279 33.47 6.21 -11.82
CA HIS A 279 32.60 5.71 -10.75
C HIS A 279 32.00 4.33 -11.09
N THR A 280 31.68 3.54 -10.06
CA THR A 280 31.02 2.24 -10.25
C THR A 280 29.52 2.45 -10.41
N LEU A 281 28.95 1.92 -11.50
CA LEU A 281 27.53 2.02 -11.81
C LEU A 281 26.74 0.84 -11.28
N VAL A 282 25.62 1.14 -10.61
CA VAL A 282 24.67 0.16 -10.07
C VAL A 282 23.32 0.35 -10.75
N GLY A 283 22.70 -0.74 -11.20
CA GLY A 283 21.40 -0.68 -11.88
C GLY A 283 20.80 -2.06 -12.08
N HIS A 284 19.80 -2.16 -12.95
CA HIS A 284 19.12 -3.42 -13.26
C HIS A 284 18.92 -3.59 -14.76
N ALA A 285 19.62 -4.55 -15.37
CA ALA A 285 19.68 -4.73 -16.82
C ALA A 285 20.25 -3.51 -17.57
N LEU A 286 21.40 -3.02 -17.09
CA LEU A 286 22.09 -1.78 -17.49
C LEU A 286 22.48 -1.72 -18.97
N GLU A 287 22.46 -2.84 -19.69
CA GLU A 287 22.83 -2.91 -21.10
C GLU A 287 22.03 -1.92 -21.96
N ASN A 288 20.73 -1.78 -21.70
CA ASN A 288 19.87 -0.88 -22.45
C ASN A 288 20.14 0.59 -22.10
N ASP A 289 20.35 0.90 -20.82
CA ASP A 289 20.67 2.23 -20.32
C ASP A 289 22.00 2.72 -20.91
N LEU A 290 23.05 1.90 -20.81
CA LEU A 290 24.37 2.22 -21.35
C LEU A 290 24.34 2.37 -22.88
N ALA A 291 23.48 1.61 -23.57
CA ALA A 291 23.30 1.74 -25.01
C ALA A 291 22.72 3.12 -25.40
N VAL A 292 21.62 3.55 -24.77
CA VAL A 292 20.97 4.83 -25.08
C VAL A 292 21.75 6.04 -24.57
N LEU A 293 22.63 5.85 -23.59
CA LEU A 293 23.56 6.87 -23.11
C LEU A 293 24.85 6.98 -23.94
N GLY A 294 25.11 6.04 -24.85
CA GLY A 294 26.38 5.98 -25.58
C GLY A 294 27.57 5.55 -24.71
N LEU A 295 27.32 4.87 -23.60
CA LEU A 295 28.31 4.49 -22.57
C LEU A 295 28.66 2.99 -22.57
N ARG A 296 28.50 2.30 -23.70
CA ARG A 296 28.86 0.87 -23.83
C ARG A 296 30.33 0.56 -23.53
N SER A 297 31.21 1.56 -23.58
CA SER A 297 32.63 1.45 -23.24
C SER A 297 32.93 1.58 -21.74
N HIS A 298 31.92 1.75 -20.89
CA HIS A 298 32.13 1.80 -19.44
C HIS A 298 32.72 0.45 -18.95
N PRO A 299 33.77 0.45 -18.10
CA PRO A 299 34.47 -0.78 -17.72
C PRO A 299 33.55 -1.80 -17.05
N VAL A 300 33.61 -3.06 -17.48
CA VAL A 300 32.71 -4.14 -17.00
C VAL A 300 32.92 -4.40 -15.51
N GLU A 301 34.16 -4.29 -15.02
CA GLU A 301 34.55 -4.42 -13.62
C GLU A 301 33.99 -3.30 -12.73
N MET A 302 33.51 -2.20 -13.33
CA MET A 302 32.85 -1.08 -12.66
C MET A 302 31.32 -1.12 -12.83
N LEU A 303 30.77 -2.20 -13.39
CA LEU A 303 29.33 -2.42 -13.45
C LEU A 303 28.86 -3.36 -12.33
N ARG A 304 27.76 -2.98 -11.68
CA ARG A 304 27.04 -3.76 -10.67
C ARG A 304 25.60 -3.91 -11.09
N ASP A 305 25.41 -4.75 -12.10
CA ASP A 305 24.08 -5.06 -12.61
C ASP A 305 23.38 -6.09 -11.72
N THR A 306 22.33 -5.65 -11.05
CA THR A 306 21.54 -6.51 -10.17
C THR A 306 20.81 -7.64 -10.92
N ALA A 307 20.55 -7.50 -12.22
CA ALA A 307 19.99 -8.56 -13.04
C ALA A 307 20.98 -9.71 -13.30
N CYS A 308 22.29 -9.46 -13.18
CA CYS A 308 23.34 -10.45 -13.39
C CYS A 308 23.76 -11.18 -12.11
N ILE A 309 23.30 -10.74 -10.93
CA ILE A 309 23.65 -11.37 -9.65
C ILE A 309 23.01 -12.76 -9.59
N PRO A 310 23.81 -13.86 -9.49
CA PRO A 310 23.28 -15.23 -9.56
C PRO A 310 22.15 -15.51 -8.56
N ARG A 311 22.24 -14.94 -7.36
CA ARG A 311 21.23 -15.07 -6.30
C ARG A 311 19.87 -14.51 -6.69
N PHE A 312 19.82 -13.47 -7.53
CA PHE A 312 18.59 -12.88 -8.03
C PHE A 312 18.06 -13.59 -9.29
N CYS A 313 18.89 -14.43 -9.92
CA CYS A 313 18.50 -15.27 -11.06
C CYS A 313 17.81 -16.58 -10.64
N TYR A 314 18.11 -17.12 -9.45
CA TYR A 314 17.48 -18.35 -8.95
C TYR A 314 15.99 -18.13 -8.61
N GLY A 315 15.10 -18.93 -9.23
CA GLY A 315 13.65 -18.88 -9.03
C GLY A 315 12.85 -18.19 -10.15
N GLY A 316 13.51 -17.60 -11.16
CA GLY A 316 12.86 -17.15 -12.39
C GLY A 316 12.48 -18.31 -13.33
N ARG A 317 11.69 -18.03 -14.38
CA ARG A 317 11.50 -18.99 -15.49
C ARG A 317 12.87 -19.29 -16.10
N LYS A 318 13.31 -20.56 -16.03
CA LYS A 318 14.55 -21.13 -16.60
C LYS A 318 15.50 -20.09 -17.23
N GLY A 319 16.45 -19.56 -16.45
CA GLY A 319 17.58 -18.77 -16.96
C GLY A 319 17.32 -17.29 -17.25
N ARG A 320 16.15 -16.73 -16.92
CA ARG A 320 15.90 -15.28 -17.08
C ARG A 320 16.06 -14.51 -15.76
N PRO A 321 16.64 -13.29 -15.79
CA PRO A 321 16.65 -12.39 -14.63
C PRO A 321 15.25 -12.15 -14.09
N ARG A 322 15.11 -12.05 -12.77
CA ARG A 322 13.84 -11.63 -12.13
C ARG A 322 13.65 -10.13 -12.31
N LYS A 323 12.39 -9.69 -12.43
CA LYS A 323 12.06 -8.27 -12.54
C LYS A 323 12.45 -7.51 -11.28
N LEU A 324 12.93 -6.27 -11.45
CA LEU A 324 13.29 -5.39 -10.34
C LEU A 324 12.17 -5.25 -9.31
N ARG A 325 10.92 -5.02 -9.73
CA ARG A 325 9.76 -4.96 -8.82
C ARG A 325 9.63 -6.19 -7.92
N ASP A 326 9.79 -7.39 -8.48
CA ASP A 326 9.64 -8.63 -7.71
C ASP A 326 10.81 -8.82 -6.73
N LEU A 327 12.00 -8.32 -7.07
CA LEU A 327 13.17 -8.32 -6.20
C LEU A 327 13.02 -7.28 -5.08
N ALA A 328 12.62 -6.05 -5.41
CA ALA A 328 12.39 -4.97 -4.47
C ALA A 328 11.30 -5.33 -3.44
N SER A 329 10.20 -5.93 -3.90
CA SER A 329 9.14 -6.41 -3.01
C SER A 329 9.64 -7.53 -2.09
N ASN A 330 10.28 -8.56 -2.64
CA ASN A 330 10.68 -9.74 -1.85
C ASN A 330 11.80 -9.45 -0.85
N TYR A 331 12.78 -8.65 -1.24
CA TYR A 331 14.01 -8.46 -0.47
C TYR A 331 14.02 -7.17 0.34
N LEU A 332 13.41 -6.10 -0.18
CA LEU A 332 13.47 -4.77 0.44
C LEU A 332 12.12 -4.32 1.02
N ARG A 333 11.03 -5.05 0.74
CA ARG A 333 9.66 -4.66 1.10
C ARG A 333 9.29 -3.27 0.56
N LEU A 334 9.74 -2.99 -0.66
CA LEU A 334 9.40 -1.79 -1.42
C LEU A 334 8.33 -2.11 -2.46
N ASP A 335 7.47 -1.14 -2.76
CA ASP A 335 6.53 -1.20 -3.89
C ASP A 335 6.98 -0.16 -4.91
N ILE A 336 7.32 -0.65 -6.09
CA ILE A 336 7.79 0.12 -7.24
C ILE A 336 7.08 -0.41 -8.48
N GLN A 337 6.96 0.41 -9.52
CA GLN A 337 6.34 -0.02 -10.79
C GLN A 337 4.91 -0.58 -10.60
N ALA A 338 4.15 -0.02 -9.64
CA ALA A 338 2.72 -0.29 -9.46
C ALA A 338 1.87 0.39 -10.56
N GLY A 339 2.41 1.46 -11.16
CA GLY A 339 1.87 2.17 -12.31
C GLY A 339 2.96 2.45 -13.35
N GLU A 340 3.06 3.70 -13.79
CA GLU A 340 4.16 4.20 -14.63
C GLU A 340 5.48 4.09 -13.85
N HIS A 341 6.60 3.85 -14.54
CA HIS A 341 7.90 3.74 -13.90
C HIS A 341 8.44 5.12 -13.53
N SER A 342 9.32 5.11 -12.54
CA SER A 342 10.01 6.29 -12.02
C SER A 342 11.49 5.92 -11.98
N PRO A 343 12.34 6.55 -12.81
CA PRO A 343 13.75 6.17 -12.85
C PRO A 343 14.46 6.46 -11.53
N VAL A 344 13.92 7.38 -10.72
CA VAL A 344 14.39 7.62 -9.36
C VAL A 344 14.12 6.43 -8.45
N ASP A 345 12.92 5.87 -8.49
CA ASP A 345 12.54 4.75 -7.63
C ASP A 345 13.24 3.46 -8.07
N ASP A 346 13.37 3.26 -9.38
CA ASP A 346 14.04 2.10 -9.96
C ASP A 346 15.55 2.12 -9.68
N ALA A 347 16.22 3.27 -9.87
CA ALA A 347 17.63 3.44 -9.50
C ALA A 347 17.86 3.19 -8.00
N ARG A 348 17.00 3.74 -7.13
CA ARG A 348 17.09 3.52 -5.67
C ARG A 348 16.88 2.06 -5.30
N ALA A 349 15.89 1.40 -5.90
CA ALA A 349 15.62 0.00 -5.64
C ALA A 349 16.81 -0.88 -6.05
N ALA A 350 17.39 -0.64 -7.22
CA ALA A 350 18.59 -1.35 -7.67
C ALA A 350 19.79 -1.10 -6.74
N MET A 351 20.05 0.14 -6.37
CA MET A 351 21.12 0.52 -5.42
C MET A 351 20.95 -0.18 -4.07
N TYR A 352 19.75 -0.14 -3.49
CA TYR A 352 19.49 -0.76 -2.19
C TYR A 352 19.54 -2.27 -2.24
N LEU A 353 19.13 -2.88 -3.36
CA LEU A 353 19.23 -4.30 -3.57
C LEU A 353 20.70 -4.75 -3.65
N TYR A 354 21.53 -3.99 -4.36
CA TYR A 354 22.98 -4.22 -4.44
C TYR A 354 23.65 -4.08 -3.06
N LYS A 355 23.40 -2.97 -2.34
CA LYS A 355 23.97 -2.78 -0.99
C LYS A 355 23.53 -3.87 -0.01
N ALA A 356 22.27 -4.31 -0.10
CA ALA A 356 21.79 -5.42 0.72
C ALA A 356 22.53 -6.72 0.39
N TYR A 357 22.73 -7.01 -0.91
CA TYR A 357 23.52 -8.16 -1.36
C TYR A 357 24.96 -8.13 -0.81
N GLU A 358 25.66 -6.97 -0.89
CA GLU A 358 27.00 -6.81 -0.32
C GLU A 358 27.04 -7.01 1.20
N GLN A 359 25.98 -6.60 1.91
CA GLN A 359 25.83 -6.78 3.35
C GLN A 359 25.46 -8.22 3.76
N GLY A 360 25.44 -9.16 2.81
CA GLY A 360 25.19 -10.57 3.09
C GLY A 360 23.73 -10.90 3.30
N LEU A 361 22.82 -10.19 2.62
CA LEU A 361 21.39 -10.51 2.56
C LEU A 361 21.19 -12.03 2.40
N LYS A 362 20.67 -12.67 3.45
CA LYS A 362 20.56 -14.13 3.61
C LYS A 362 19.48 -14.77 2.77
#